data_AF-A0A918E1E4-F1
#
_entry.id   AF-A0A918E1E4-F1
#
_cell.length_a   1.000
_cell.length_b   1.000
_cell.length_c   1.000
_cell.angle_alpha   90.00
_cell.angle_beta   90.00
_cell.angle_gamma   90.00
#
_symmetry.space_group_name_H-M   'P 1'
#
loop_
_entity.id
_entity.type
_entity.pdbx_description
1 polymer ?
#
loop_
_entity_poly.entity_id
_entity_poly.type
_entity_poly.pdbx_seq_one_letter_code
_entity_poly.pdbx_strand_id
1 'polypeptide(L)'
;MGRGSFLAFAAPFLLPLLLFFPVCLLLGGILTGSLAWALVIGAAGTSALVGVLVVKHRRMIAGTVVRFSPRGVEMADTYGFVLRLDWPDVQRVDVVESRMASPRTISRPGGVRVRAGAMRSVGLVGWGEREVPARMPRWMRDHLARVPVDPHTGLQRLGIPLGVVDPLWERGRMGDWVRRHRPDLLA
;
A
#
# COMPACT_ATOMS: atom_id res chain seq x y z
N MET A 1 -14.49 -13.53 2.24
CA MET A 1 -13.05 -13.16 2.34
C MET A 1 -12.41 -14.00 3.43
N GLY A 2 -11.50 -14.90 3.06
CA GLY A 2 -11.10 -16.03 3.89
C GLY A 2 -10.09 -15.70 5.00
N ARG A 3 -10.27 -16.34 6.16
CA ARG A 3 -9.34 -16.37 7.30
C ARG A 3 -7.86 -16.63 6.93
N GLY A 4 -7.58 -17.17 5.74
CA GLY A 4 -6.24 -17.48 5.24
C GLY A 4 -5.34 -16.26 4.92
N SER A 5 -5.90 -15.09 4.56
CA SER A 5 -5.09 -13.93 4.17
C SER A 5 -4.38 -13.27 5.37
N PHE A 6 -5.05 -13.18 6.51
CA PHE A 6 -4.45 -12.65 7.74
C PHE A 6 -3.42 -13.60 8.35
N LEU A 7 -3.69 -14.91 8.34
CA LEU A 7 -2.75 -15.92 8.84
C LEU A 7 -1.44 -15.91 8.03
N ALA A 8 -1.52 -15.83 6.70
CA ALA A 8 -0.33 -15.70 5.86
C ALA A 8 0.47 -14.41 6.15
N PHE A 9 -0.22 -13.30 6.45
CA PHE A 9 0.40 -12.03 6.83
C PHE A 9 1.04 -12.07 8.23
N ALA A 10 0.39 -12.74 9.18
CA ALA A 10 0.83 -12.84 10.57
C ALA A 10 1.88 -13.96 10.81
N ALA A 11 1.97 -14.95 9.92
CA ALA A 11 2.90 -16.07 9.97
C ALA A 11 4.36 -15.68 10.32
N PRO A 12 5.00 -14.68 9.68
CA PRO A 12 6.36 -14.27 10.04
C PRO A 12 6.49 -13.63 11.43
N PHE A 13 5.38 -13.22 12.05
CA PHE A 13 5.34 -12.60 13.38
C PHE A 13 4.94 -13.57 14.49
N LEU A 14 4.51 -14.79 14.16
CA LEU A 14 4.01 -15.78 15.13
C LEU A 14 5.06 -16.14 16.18
N LEU A 15 6.28 -16.45 15.77
CA LEU A 15 7.36 -16.83 16.69
C LEU A 15 7.76 -15.66 17.63
N PRO A 16 7.98 -14.42 17.15
CA PRO A 16 8.15 -13.26 18.02
C PRO A 16 6.98 -13.03 18.99
N LEU A 17 5.73 -13.18 18.54
CA LEU A 17 4.54 -13.04 19.39
C LEU A 17 4.48 -14.10 20.49
N LEU A 18 4.79 -15.36 20.14
CA LEU A 18 4.84 -16.47 21.07
C LEU A 18 5.96 -16.32 22.10
N LEU A 19 7.10 -15.72 21.73
CA LEU A 19 8.19 -15.41 22.65
C LEU A 19 7.95 -14.16 23.49
N PHE A 20 7.17 -13.21 22.99
CA PHE A 20 6.85 -11.98 23.72
C PHE A 20 5.98 -12.25 24.96
N PHE A 21 5.00 -13.15 24.83
CA PHE A 21 4.12 -13.52 25.96
C PHE A 21 4.89 -14.05 27.19
N PRO A 22 5.77 -15.07 27.09
CA PRO A 22 6.53 -15.57 28.25
C PRO A 22 7.52 -14.53 28.77
N VAL A 23 8.08 -13.66 27.93
CA VAL A 23 8.94 -12.55 28.38
C VAL A 23 8.15 -11.55 29.23
N CYS A 24 6.97 -11.12 28.78
CA CYS A 24 6.10 -10.23 29.54
C CYS A 24 5.56 -10.90 30.81
N LEU A 25 5.28 -12.20 30.77
CA LEU A 25 4.83 -12.98 31.92
C LEU A 25 5.95 -13.09 32.97
N LEU A 26 7.18 -13.40 32.57
CA LEU A 26 8.34 -13.43 33.47
C LEU A 26 8.60 -12.06 34.09
N LEU A 27 8.60 -10.99 33.29
CA LEU A 27 8.77 -9.63 33.79
C LEU A 27 7.65 -9.22 34.76
N GLY A 28 6.39 -9.51 34.42
CA GLY A 28 5.25 -9.25 35.30
C GLY A 28 5.34 -10.02 36.61
N GLY A 29 5.78 -11.29 36.56
CA GLY A 29 5.98 -12.13 37.73
C GLY A 29 7.07 -11.59 38.65
N ILE A 30 8.21 -11.16 38.08
CA ILE A 30 9.33 -10.57 38.85
C ILE A 30 8.90 -9.25 39.50
N LEU A 31 8.21 -8.38 38.76
CA LEU A 31 7.86 -7.04 39.24
C LEU A 31 6.74 -7.02 40.29
N THR A 32 5.80 -7.97 40.20
CA THR A 32 4.60 -7.98 41.05
C THR A 32 4.62 -9.07 42.13
N GLY A 33 5.52 -10.05 42.01
CA GLY A 33 5.54 -11.24 42.88
C GLY A 33 4.29 -12.12 42.76
N SER A 34 3.42 -11.87 41.78
CA SER A 34 2.12 -12.52 41.65
C SER A 34 1.91 -13.07 40.24
N LEU A 35 1.59 -14.36 40.16
CA LEU A 35 1.28 -15.04 38.90
C LEU A 35 0.01 -14.47 38.23
N ALA A 36 -0.98 -14.06 39.03
CA ALA A 36 -2.22 -13.47 38.52
C ALA A 36 -1.93 -12.16 37.77
N TRP A 37 -1.12 -11.28 38.37
CA TRP A 37 -0.72 -10.02 37.73
C TRP A 37 0.21 -10.24 36.52
N ALA A 38 1.10 -11.23 36.60
CA ALA A 38 1.94 -11.64 35.47
C ALA A 38 1.13 -12.05 34.23
N LEU A 39 0.07 -12.84 34.43
CA LEU A 39 -0.85 -13.26 33.36
C LEU A 39 -1.58 -12.07 32.73
N VAL A 40 -2.07 -11.14 33.56
CA VAL A 40 -2.75 -9.93 33.08
C VAL A 40 -1.80 -9.08 32.23
N ILE A 41 -0.56 -8.86 32.69
CA ILE A 41 0.46 -8.08 31.97
C ILE A 41 0.83 -8.76 30.65
N GLY A 42 1.08 -10.08 30.68
CA GLY A 42 1.39 -10.86 29.47
C GLY A 42 0.25 -10.82 28.44
N ALA A 43 -0.99 -11.02 28.90
CA ALA A 43 -2.16 -10.98 28.02
C ALA A 43 -2.38 -9.58 27.43
N ALA A 44 -2.24 -8.52 28.24
CA ALA A 44 -2.39 -7.14 27.79
C ALA A 44 -1.32 -6.77 26.74
N GLY A 45 -0.05 -7.08 27.00
CA GLY A 45 1.05 -6.79 26.07
C GLY A 45 0.90 -7.51 24.74
N THR A 46 0.60 -8.81 24.77
CA THR A 46 0.39 -9.60 23.55
C THR A 46 -0.85 -9.12 22.77
N SER A 47 -1.94 -8.80 23.46
CA SER A 47 -3.16 -8.27 22.84
C SER A 47 -2.90 -6.92 22.14
N ALA A 48 -2.12 -6.03 22.76
CA ALA A 48 -1.74 -4.76 22.14
C ALA A 48 -0.93 -4.97 20.85
N LEU A 49 0.03 -5.89 20.85
CA LEU A 49 0.86 -6.19 19.69
C LEU A 49 0.06 -6.83 18.54
N VAL A 50 -0.86 -7.75 18.86
CA VAL A 50 -1.83 -8.29 17.90
C VAL A 50 -2.72 -7.17 17.35
N GLY A 51 -3.19 -6.26 18.20
CA GLY A 51 -3.97 -5.09 17.79
C GLY A 51 -3.22 -4.22 16.76
N VAL A 52 -1.93 -3.96 16.97
CA VAL A 52 -1.07 -3.23 16.02
C VAL A 52 -0.98 -3.97 14.68
N LEU A 53 -0.81 -5.29 14.69
CA LEU A 53 -0.77 -6.10 13.46
C LEU A 53 -2.11 -6.08 12.72
N VAL A 54 -3.23 -6.15 13.44
CA VAL A 54 -4.58 -6.05 12.84
C VAL A 54 -4.78 -4.68 12.21
N VAL A 55 -4.42 -3.59 12.89
CA VAL A 55 -4.52 -2.23 12.33
C VAL A 55 -3.62 -2.09 11.10
N LYS A 56 -2.39 -2.61 11.15
CA LYS A 56 -1.45 -2.59 10.02
C LYS A 56 -1.99 -3.39 8.84
N HIS A 57 -2.55 -4.57 9.09
CA HIS A 57 -3.15 -5.42 8.06
C HIS A 57 -4.38 -4.76 7.44
N ARG A 58 -5.27 -4.17 8.26
CA ARG A 58 -6.43 -3.42 7.77
C ARG A 58 -6.02 -2.23 6.91
N ARG A 59 -5.00 -1.47 7.32
CA ARG A 59 -4.44 -0.36 6.53
C ARG A 59 -3.80 -0.83 5.22
N MET A 60 -3.17 -2.01 5.23
CA MET A 60 -2.61 -2.62 4.03
C MET A 60 -3.71 -3.07 3.06
N ILE A 61 -4.78 -3.70 3.56
CA ILE A 61 -5.93 -4.13 2.74
C ILE A 61 -6.69 -2.92 2.17
N ALA A 62 -6.88 -1.87 2.96
CA ALA A 62 -7.57 -0.66 2.51
C ALA A 62 -6.70 0.24 1.60
N GLY A 63 -5.46 -0.19 1.31
CA GLY A 63 -4.40 0.76 1.05
C GLY A 63 -4.29 1.31 -0.37
N THR A 64 -4.95 0.69 -1.34
CA THR A 64 -5.03 1.19 -2.72
C THR A 64 -6.32 0.69 -3.34
N VAL A 65 -7.20 1.61 -3.72
CA VAL A 65 -8.47 1.32 -4.37
C VAL A 65 -8.40 1.87 -5.79
N VAL A 66 -8.58 1.00 -6.78
CA VAL A 66 -8.69 1.38 -8.19
C VAL A 66 -10.14 1.25 -8.62
N ARG A 67 -10.69 2.31 -9.21
CA ARG A 67 -12.05 2.39 -9.73
C ARG A 67 -12.00 2.64 -11.23
N PHE A 68 -12.69 1.78 -11.97
CA PHE A 68 -12.90 1.96 -13.40
C PHE A 68 -14.30 2.53 -13.64
N SER A 69 -14.39 3.51 -14.52
CA SER A 69 -15.64 4.15 -14.91
C SER A 69 -15.64 4.41 -16.43
N PRO A 70 -16.78 4.78 -17.03
CA PRO A 70 -16.82 5.19 -18.43
C PRO A 70 -15.98 6.44 -18.74
N ARG A 71 -15.67 7.29 -17.74
CA ARG A 71 -14.80 8.46 -17.93
C ARG A 71 -13.32 8.08 -17.94
N GLY A 72 -12.93 7.20 -17.04
CA GLY A 72 -11.52 6.89 -16.83
C GLY A 72 -11.27 5.97 -15.65
N VAL A 73 -10.02 5.99 -15.19
CA VAL A 73 -9.51 5.22 -14.07
C VAL A 73 -9.13 6.17 -12.94
N GLU A 74 -9.64 5.89 -11.74
CA GLU A 74 -9.27 6.58 -10.52
C GLU A 74 -8.52 5.61 -9.59
N MET A 75 -7.44 6.08 -8.99
CA MET A 75 -6.73 5.36 -7.94
C MET A 75 -6.61 6.23 -6.71
N ALA A 76 -7.09 5.72 -5.58
CA ALA A 76 -6.92 6.32 -4.27
C ALA A 76 -5.99 5.45 -3.41
N ASP A 77 -5.01 6.06 -2.74
CA ASP A 77 -4.09 5.36 -1.84
C ASP A 77 -4.43 5.57 -0.35
N THR A 78 -3.71 4.86 0.54
CA THR A 78 -3.92 4.94 2.00
C THR A 78 -3.51 6.30 2.60
N TYR A 79 -2.74 7.07 1.85
CA TYR A 79 -2.15 8.33 2.31
C TYR A 79 -2.95 9.55 1.82
N GLY A 80 -4.05 9.32 1.09
CA GLY A 80 -4.93 10.36 0.60
C GLY A 80 -4.50 10.94 -0.76
N PHE A 81 -3.62 10.27 -1.49
CA PHE A 81 -3.39 10.60 -2.90
C PHE A 81 -4.53 10.05 -3.72
N VAL A 82 -5.07 10.89 -4.60
CA VAL A 82 -6.03 10.48 -5.62
C VAL A 82 -5.44 10.81 -6.99
N LEU A 83 -5.34 9.81 -7.84
CA LEU A 83 -4.92 9.93 -9.23
C LEU A 83 -6.14 9.68 -10.12
N ARG A 84 -6.41 10.58 -11.04
CA ARG A 84 -7.46 10.41 -12.06
C ARG A 84 -6.83 10.47 -13.44
N LEU A 85 -7.18 9.48 -14.26
CA LEU A 85 -6.73 9.38 -15.63
C LEU A 85 -7.94 9.09 -16.52
N ASP A 86 -8.34 10.08 -17.31
CA ASP A 86 -9.44 9.92 -18.26
C ASP A 86 -9.00 9.11 -19.47
N TRP A 87 -9.91 8.32 -20.04
CA TRP A 87 -9.59 7.40 -21.13
C TRP A 87 -8.93 8.08 -22.34
N PRO A 88 -9.37 9.26 -22.80
CA PRO A 88 -8.70 9.97 -23.90
C PRO A 88 -7.26 10.36 -23.59
N ASP A 89 -6.95 10.63 -22.32
CA ASP A 89 -5.65 11.13 -21.89
C ASP A 89 -4.65 10.04 -21.52
N VAL A 90 -5.08 8.77 -21.52
CA VAL A 90 -4.17 7.62 -21.44
C VAL A 90 -3.27 7.63 -22.69
N GLN A 91 -1.96 7.49 -22.53
CA GLN A 91 -1.04 7.48 -23.66
C GLN A 91 -0.55 6.07 -23.98
N ARG A 92 -0.27 5.27 -22.95
CA ARG A 92 0.29 3.92 -23.11
C ARG A 92 0.14 3.07 -21.87
N VAL A 93 0.35 1.77 -22.05
CA VAL A 93 0.65 0.82 -20.97
C VAL A 93 2.17 0.74 -20.82
N ASP A 94 2.69 0.98 -19.63
CA ASP A 94 4.15 1.01 -19.38
C ASP A 94 4.44 0.67 -17.90
N VAL A 95 5.72 0.50 -17.57
CA VAL A 95 6.17 0.31 -16.19
C VAL A 95 6.02 1.62 -15.43
N VAL A 96 5.12 1.63 -14.44
CA VAL A 96 4.89 2.76 -13.55
C VAL A 96 5.76 2.59 -12.30
N GLU A 97 6.58 3.60 -12.00
CA GLU A 97 7.28 3.71 -10.72
C GLU A 97 6.39 4.38 -9.69
N SER A 98 5.83 3.62 -8.76
CA SER A 98 5.14 4.17 -7.59
C SER A 98 6.09 4.31 -6.41
N ARG A 99 6.42 5.56 -6.06
CA ARG A 99 7.18 5.88 -4.85
C ARG A 99 6.24 6.08 -3.68
N MET A 100 6.43 5.31 -2.61
CA MET A 100 5.68 5.54 -1.38
C MET A 100 5.99 6.92 -0.81
N ALA A 101 4.96 7.64 -0.36
CA ALA A 101 5.06 8.94 0.32
C ALA A 101 5.87 8.94 1.62
N SER A 102 6.22 7.75 2.11
CA SER A 102 7.22 7.52 3.13
C SER A 102 8.00 6.26 2.73
N PRO A 103 9.18 6.39 2.07
CA PRO A 103 10.03 5.24 1.81
C PRO A 103 10.51 4.70 3.16
N ARG A 104 9.81 3.69 3.69
CA ARG A 104 10.17 3.04 4.94
C ARG A 104 11.22 1.97 4.63
N THR A 105 12.30 1.97 5.40
CA THR A 105 13.15 0.78 5.52
C THR A 105 12.29 -0.28 6.19
N ILE A 106 11.88 -1.29 5.44
CA ILE A 106 11.19 -2.44 6.00
C ILE A 106 12.28 -3.42 6.42
N SER A 107 12.51 -3.51 7.73
CA SER A 107 13.24 -4.63 8.31
C SER A 107 12.41 -5.90 8.07
N ARG A 108 12.98 -6.85 7.31
CA ARG A 108 12.48 -8.23 7.30
C ARG A 108 12.98 -8.96 8.57
N PRO A 109 12.24 -9.96 9.09
CA PRO A 109 12.78 -10.89 10.06
C PRO A 109 14.08 -11.49 9.52
N GLY A 110 15.16 -11.46 10.32
CA GLY A 110 16.52 -11.86 9.89
C GLY A 110 17.50 -10.71 9.61
N GLY A 111 17.16 -9.45 9.95
CA GLY A 111 18.12 -8.33 9.90
C GLY A 111 18.34 -7.72 8.51
N VAL A 112 17.69 -8.27 7.48
CA VAL A 112 17.75 -7.72 6.11
C VAL A 112 16.92 -6.45 6.05
N ARG A 113 17.62 -5.31 5.92
CA ARG A 113 17.01 -4.00 5.68
C ARG A 113 16.67 -3.89 4.20
N VAL A 114 15.42 -4.15 3.84
CA VAL A 114 14.93 -3.89 2.50
C VAL A 114 14.36 -2.48 2.50
N ARG A 115 14.99 -1.56 1.77
CA ARG A 115 14.33 -0.29 1.46
C ARG A 115 13.14 -0.66 0.58
N ALA A 116 11.92 -0.39 1.01
CA ALA A 116 10.77 -0.42 0.12
C ALA A 116 10.95 0.74 -0.86
N GLY A 117 11.84 0.55 -1.82
CA GLY A 117 12.05 1.40 -2.98
C GLY A 117 10.84 1.28 -3.89
N ALA A 118 10.70 2.24 -4.81
CA ALA A 118 9.57 2.37 -5.72
C ALA A 118 9.03 1.00 -6.18
N MET A 119 7.74 0.73 -5.98
CA MET A 119 7.11 -0.43 -6.57
C MET A 119 7.00 -0.18 -8.07
N ARG A 120 7.70 -1.00 -8.85
CA ARG A 120 7.61 -1.02 -10.30
C ARG A 120 6.57 -2.06 -10.69
N SER A 121 5.54 -1.63 -11.41
CA SER A 121 4.57 -2.55 -12.01
C SER A 121 4.05 -1.97 -13.31
N VAL A 122 3.60 -2.84 -14.21
CA VAL A 122 2.91 -2.41 -15.42
C VAL A 122 1.60 -1.72 -15.04
N GLY A 123 1.28 -0.64 -15.74
CA GLY A 123 0.08 0.16 -15.49
C GLY A 123 -0.21 1.14 -16.62
N LEU A 124 -1.17 2.02 -16.40
CA LEU A 124 -1.55 3.06 -17.37
C LEU A 124 -0.72 4.31 -17.14
N VAL A 125 -0.24 4.93 -18.22
CA VAL A 125 0.50 6.20 -18.20
C VAL A 125 -0.19 7.20 -19.11
N GLY A 126 -0.36 8.43 -18.64
CA GLY A 126 -0.96 9.49 -19.43
C GLY A 126 -0.94 10.85 -18.73
N TRP A 127 -1.80 11.74 -19.20
CA TRP A 127 -2.03 13.06 -18.59
C TRP A 127 -3.27 12.99 -17.71
N GLY A 128 -3.18 13.50 -16.49
CA GLY A 128 -4.32 13.43 -15.58
C GLY A 128 -4.21 14.35 -14.38
N GLU A 129 -5.18 14.20 -13.50
CA GLU A 129 -5.27 14.98 -12.28
C GLU A 129 -4.68 14.21 -11.10
N ARG A 130 -4.05 14.96 -10.21
CA ARG A 130 -3.54 14.46 -8.94
C ARG A 130 -4.02 15.34 -7.81
N GLU A 131 -4.81 14.78 -6.91
CA GLU A 131 -5.09 15.38 -5.61
C GLU A 131 -4.03 14.89 -4.62
N VAL A 132 -3.40 15.83 -3.92
CA VAL A 132 -2.38 15.55 -2.91
C VAL A 132 -2.92 15.86 -1.52
N PRO A 133 -2.57 15.06 -0.49
CA PRO A 133 -3.00 15.34 0.87
C PRO A 133 -2.42 16.66 1.39
N ALA A 134 -3.20 17.38 2.20
CA ALA A 134 -2.81 18.69 2.74
C ALA A 134 -1.47 18.66 3.52
N ARG A 135 -1.18 17.55 4.21
CA ARG A 135 0.06 17.35 4.98
C ARG A 135 0.98 16.38 4.25
N MET A 136 1.66 16.87 3.22
CA MET A 136 2.67 16.14 2.47
C MET A 136 4.11 16.54 2.87
N PRO A 137 5.06 15.60 3.00
CA PRO A 137 6.47 15.92 3.24
C PRO A 137 7.06 16.82 2.14
N ARG A 138 7.96 17.74 2.53
CA ARG A 138 8.60 18.69 1.59
C ARG A 138 9.25 18.00 0.39
N TRP A 139 10.04 16.95 0.63
CA TRP A 139 10.71 16.21 -0.44
C TRP A 139 9.74 15.65 -1.50
N MET A 140 8.52 15.25 -1.10
CA MET A 140 7.51 14.74 -2.02
C MET A 140 6.89 15.89 -2.80
N ARG A 141 6.63 17.03 -2.14
CA ARG A 141 6.18 18.26 -2.82
C ARG A 141 7.18 18.69 -3.89
N ASP A 142 8.46 18.73 -3.55
CA ASP A 142 9.54 19.12 -4.47
C ASP A 142 9.68 18.12 -5.63
N HIS A 143 9.41 16.84 -5.37
CA HIS A 143 9.39 15.82 -6.42
C HIS A 143 8.20 16.01 -7.37
N LEU A 144 7.00 16.23 -6.84
CA LEU A 144 5.79 16.43 -7.65
C LEU A 144 5.83 17.75 -8.43
N ALA A 145 6.47 18.79 -7.90
CA ALA A 145 6.69 20.04 -8.63
C ALA A 145 7.58 19.89 -9.88
N ARG A 146 8.36 18.79 -9.98
CA ARG A 146 9.19 18.48 -11.16
C ARG A 146 8.48 17.58 -12.18
N VAL A 147 7.28 17.12 -11.87
CA VAL A 147 6.51 16.27 -12.79
C VAL A 147 6.10 17.13 -13.98
N PRO A 148 6.27 16.64 -15.22
CA PRO A 148 5.83 17.37 -16.41
C PRO A 148 4.35 17.74 -16.33
N VAL A 149 4.03 18.96 -16.74
CA VAL A 149 2.68 19.49 -16.90
C VAL A 149 2.46 19.77 -18.38
N ASP A 150 1.34 19.34 -18.92
CA ASP A 150 0.93 19.66 -20.28
C ASP A 150 0.64 21.17 -20.38
N PRO A 151 1.33 21.92 -21.24
CA PRO A 151 1.16 23.37 -21.36
C PRO A 151 -0.22 23.78 -21.89
N HIS A 152 -0.94 22.88 -22.57
CA HIS A 152 -2.24 23.19 -23.16
C HIS A 152 -3.41 22.90 -22.20
N THR A 153 -3.32 21.81 -21.45
CA THR A 153 -4.41 21.34 -20.58
C THR A 153 -4.17 21.60 -19.10
N GLY A 154 -2.91 21.83 -18.70
CA GLY A 154 -2.52 21.92 -17.29
C GLY A 154 -2.49 20.57 -16.57
N LEU A 155 -2.73 19.46 -17.27
CA LEU A 155 -2.72 18.11 -16.69
C LEU A 155 -1.29 17.65 -16.36
N GLN A 156 -1.14 16.82 -15.34
CA GLN A 156 0.16 16.30 -14.93
C GLN A 156 0.42 14.94 -15.55
N ARG A 157 1.68 14.66 -15.92
CA ARG A 157 2.06 13.31 -16.35
C ARG A 157 2.04 12.37 -15.14
N LEU A 158 1.18 11.36 -15.17
CA LEU A 158 1.04 10.40 -14.07
C LEU A 158 0.85 8.98 -14.59
N GLY A 159 1.03 8.03 -13.68
CA GLY A 159 0.78 6.62 -13.95
C GLY A 159 0.01 5.95 -12.83
N ILE A 160 -0.89 5.04 -13.20
CA ILE A 160 -1.68 4.22 -12.28
C ILE A 160 -1.14 2.77 -12.36
N PRO A 161 -0.42 2.30 -11.32
CA PRO A 161 0.23 0.98 -11.29
C PRO A 161 -0.79 -0.16 -11.08
N LEU A 162 -1.50 -0.57 -12.12
CA LEU A 162 -2.51 -1.64 -12.02
C LEU A 162 -1.92 -2.98 -11.56
N GLY A 163 -0.67 -3.28 -11.96
CA GLY A 163 0.04 -4.49 -11.56
C GLY A 163 0.33 -4.62 -10.05
N VAL A 164 0.24 -3.53 -9.27
CA VAL A 164 0.29 -3.60 -7.80
C VAL A 164 -0.98 -4.23 -7.23
N VAL A 165 -2.11 -4.06 -7.90
CA VAL A 165 -3.41 -4.61 -7.47
C VAL A 165 -3.60 -6.03 -8.01
N ASP A 166 -3.34 -6.23 -9.30
CA ASP A 166 -3.42 -7.52 -9.97
C ASP A 166 -2.25 -7.68 -10.96
N PRO A 167 -1.26 -8.56 -10.68
CA PRO A 167 -0.12 -8.77 -11.58
C PRO A 167 -0.50 -9.23 -13.00
N LEU A 168 -1.69 -9.81 -13.20
CA LEU A 168 -2.20 -10.27 -14.48
C LEU A 168 -3.42 -9.45 -14.95
N TRP A 169 -3.52 -8.20 -14.51
CA TRP A 169 -4.69 -7.33 -14.74
C TRP A 169 -5.11 -7.25 -16.22
N GLU A 170 -4.16 -7.30 -17.16
CA GLU A 170 -4.37 -7.25 -18.61
C GLU A 170 -5.27 -8.38 -19.13
N ARG A 171 -5.23 -9.54 -18.45
CA ARG A 171 -6.04 -10.72 -18.79
C ARG A 171 -7.36 -10.78 -18.02
N GLY A 172 -7.52 -9.93 -17.01
CA GLY A 172 -8.68 -9.91 -16.14
C GLY A 172 -9.68 -8.80 -16.48
N ARG A 173 -10.61 -8.57 -15.54
CA ARG A 173 -11.67 -7.55 -15.66
C ARG A 173 -11.13 -6.14 -15.86
N MET A 174 -9.97 -5.83 -15.30
CA MET A 174 -9.31 -4.52 -15.50
C MET A 174 -8.86 -4.36 -16.96
N GLY A 175 -8.24 -5.40 -17.53
CA GLY A 175 -7.87 -5.45 -18.94
C GLY A 175 -9.09 -5.33 -19.87
N ASP A 176 -10.23 -5.91 -19.50
CA ASP A 176 -11.48 -5.75 -20.27
C ASP A 176 -11.97 -4.30 -20.32
N TRP A 177 -11.82 -3.56 -19.21
CA TRP A 177 -12.14 -2.12 -19.19
C TRP A 177 -11.23 -1.33 -20.11
N VAL A 178 -9.92 -1.61 -20.07
CA VAL A 178 -8.93 -0.95 -20.94
C VAL A 178 -9.20 -1.30 -22.39
N ARG A 179 -9.39 -2.57 -22.75
CA ARG A 179 -9.75 -2.99 -24.12
C ARG A 179 -11.02 -2.32 -24.63
N ARG A 180 -12.01 -2.09 -23.76
CA ARG A 180 -13.28 -1.46 -24.15
C ARG A 180 -13.13 0.02 -24.50
N HIS A 181 -12.31 0.77 -23.77
CA HIS A 181 -12.22 2.23 -23.93
C HIS A 181 -10.97 2.67 -24.69
N ARG A 182 -9.92 1.85 -24.67
CA ARG A 182 -8.61 2.05 -25.28
C ARG A 182 -8.06 0.74 -25.87
N PRO A 183 -8.75 0.18 -26.89
CA PRO A 183 -8.33 -1.06 -27.53
C PRO A 183 -6.93 -0.97 -28.14
N ASP A 184 -6.52 0.23 -28.56
CA ASP A 184 -5.22 0.54 -29.13
C ASP A 184 -4.04 0.26 -28.18
N LEU A 185 -4.28 0.20 -26.87
CA LEU A 185 -3.23 0.07 -25.86
C LEU A 185 -2.84 -1.36 -25.49
N LEU A 186 -3.67 -2.34 -25.86
CA LEU A 186 -3.50 -3.76 -25.52
C LEU A 186 -3.58 -4.68 -26.75
N ALA A 187 -3.46 -4.09 -27.95
CA ALA A 187 -3.47 -4.80 -29.23
C ALA A 187 -2.10 -5.41 -29.56
#